data_AF-A0A2E7N9X7-F1
#
_entry.id   AF-A0A2E7N9X7-F1
#
_cell.length_a   1.000
_cell.length_b   1.000
_cell.length_c   1.000
_cell.angle_alpha   90.00
_cell.angle_beta   90.00
_cell.angle_gamma   90.00
#
_symmetry.space_group_name_H-M   'P 1'
#
loop_
_entity.id
_entity.type
_entity.pdbx_description
1 polymer ?
#
loop_
_entity_poly.entity_id
_entity_poly.type
_entity_poly.pdbx_seq_one_letter_code
_entity_poly.pdbx_strand_id
1 'polypeptide(L)' 'PDVVSCIKDSVKTIKNNGKSCGSFARDKKYLEILVDCGVQYVTYMVDSAMIIQSYKNLKEYFERLSINK' A
#
# COMPACT_ATOMS: atom_id res chain seq x y z
N PRO A 1 5.48 13.27 9.63
CA PRO A 1 6.93 13.31 9.93
C PRO A 1 7.31 12.26 10.99
N ASP A 2 6.66 12.32 12.16
CA ASP A 2 7.01 11.49 13.31
C ASP A 2 6.73 10.00 13.06
N VAL A 3 5.57 9.68 12.47
CA VAL A 3 5.21 8.29 12.11
C VAL A 3 6.24 7.66 11.17
N VAL A 4 6.74 8.41 10.18
CA VAL A 4 7.75 7.92 9.23
C VAL A 4 9.09 7.68 9.93
N SER A 5 9.49 8.58 10.85
CA SER A 5 10.69 8.37 11.67
C SER A 5 10.58 7.10 12.51
N CYS A 6 9.44 6.92 13.21
CA CYS A 6 9.21 5.72 14.01
C CYS A 6 9.25 4.42 13.18
N ILE A 7 8.70 4.44 11.96
CA ILE A 7 8.79 3.30 11.04
C ILE A 7 10.26 3.02 10.72
N LYS A 8 11.03 4.04 10.35
CA LYS A 8 12.46 3.89 10.00
C LYS A 8 13.30 3.35 11.16
N ASP A 9 13.05 3.85 12.38
CA ASP A 9 13.74 3.38 13.59
C ASP A 9 13.36 1.95 13.95
N SER A 10 12.09 1.58 13.73
CA SER A 10 11.61 0.21 13.90
C SER A 10 12.26 -0.75 12.90
N VAL A 11 12.31 -0.37 11.61
CA VAL A 11 12.98 -1.16 10.57
C VAL A 11 14.46 -1.36 10.92
N LYS A 12 15.15 -0.31 11.34
CA LYS A 12 16.55 -0.39 11.77
C LYS A 12 16.72 -1.37 12.93
N THR A 13 15.86 -1.28 13.95
CA THR A 13 15.89 -2.16 15.12
C THR A 13 15.66 -3.62 14.72
N ILE A 14 14.67 -3.90 13.88
CA ILE A 14 14.35 -5.25 13.41
C ILE A 14 15.53 -5.85 12.64
N LYS A 15 16.11 -5.07 11.71
CA LYS A 15 17.25 -5.51 10.89
C LYS A 15 18.52 -5.73 11.72
N ASN A 16 18.80 -4.88 12.72
CA ASN A 16 19.93 -5.06 13.63
C ASN A 16 19.83 -6.35 14.46
N ASN A 17 18.62 -6.90 14.62
CA ASN A 17 18.38 -8.19 15.27
C ASN A 17 18.35 -9.37 14.28
N GLY A 18 18.80 -9.17 13.04
CA GLY A 18 18.86 -10.22 12.01
C GLY A 18 17.49 -10.66 11.48
N LYS A 19 16.43 -9.87 11.70
CA LYS A 19 15.06 -10.19 11.27
C LYS A 19 14.65 -9.37 10.04
N SER A 20 13.72 -9.91 9.27
CA SER A 20 13.09 -9.20 8.15
C SER A 20 11.88 -8.41 8.63
N CYS A 21 11.74 -7.17 8.17
CA CYS A 21 10.59 -6.33 8.45
C CYS A 21 9.51 -6.53 7.39
N GLY A 22 8.28 -6.82 7.85
CA GLY A 22 7.09 -6.91 7.03
C GLY A 22 6.05 -5.84 7.38
N SER A 23 5.28 -5.37 6.41
CA SER A 23 4.19 -4.41 6.64
C SER A 23 3.10 -4.51 5.57
N PHE A 24 2.01 -3.75 5.75
CA PHE A 24 0.86 -3.69 4.86
C PHE A 24 0.70 -2.29 4.27
N ALA A 25 0.65 -2.22 2.94
CA ALA A 25 0.36 -1.02 2.19
C ALA A 25 -1.09 -1.02 1.69
N ARG A 26 -1.87 -0.03 2.13
CA ARG A 26 -3.25 0.18 1.69
C ARG A 26 -3.37 0.86 0.33
N ASP A 27 -2.36 1.65 -0.03
CA ASP A 27 -2.32 2.47 -1.23
C ASP A 27 -0.86 2.63 -1.71
N LYS A 28 -0.70 3.04 -2.97
CA LYS A 28 0.63 3.13 -3.62
C LYS A 28 1.55 4.14 -2.93
N LYS A 29 1.00 5.26 -2.46
CA LYS A 29 1.79 6.30 -1.78
C LYS A 29 2.40 5.75 -0.48
N TYR A 30 1.62 4.99 0.28
CA TYR A 30 2.10 4.38 1.51
C TYR A 30 3.06 3.21 1.25
N LEU A 31 2.86 2.45 0.16
CA LEU A 31 3.82 1.46 -0.32
C LEU A 31 5.20 2.07 -0.54
N GLU A 32 5.27 3.20 -1.25
CA GLU A 32 6.52 3.93 -1.51
C GLU A 32 7.21 4.34 -0.19
N ILE A 33 6.45 4.86 0.77
CA ILE A 33 6.99 5.21 2.10
C ILE A 33 7.59 3.99 2.82
N LEU A 34 6.90 2.84 2.79
CA LEU A 34 7.40 1.62 3.45
C LEU A 34 8.68 1.09 2.79
N VAL A 35 8.75 1.15 1.46
CA VAL A 35 9.95 0.78 0.70
C VAL A 35 11.12 1.72 1.03
N ASP A 36 10.88 3.04 1.06
CA ASP A 36 11.89 4.05 1.40
C ASP A 36 12.42 3.89 2.84
N CYS A 37 11.55 3.45 3.76
CA CYS A 37 11.94 3.13 5.13
C CYS A 37 12.75 1.81 5.25
N GLY A 38 12.80 0.99 4.20
CA GLY A 38 13.59 -0.24 4.13
C GLY A 38 12.85 -1.51 4.57
N VAL A 39 11.51 -1.51 4.57
CA VAL A 39 10.69 -2.71 4.78
C VAL A 39 10.92 -3.68 3.61
N GLN A 40 11.15 -4.96 3.92
CA GLN A 40 11.52 -5.96 2.90
C GLN A 40 10.32 -6.75 2.36
N TYR A 41 9.27 -6.91 3.16
CA TYR A 41 8.07 -7.64 2.79
C TYR A 41 6.85 -6.73 2.91
N VAL A 42 6.27 -6.32 1.78
CA VAL A 42 5.10 -5.43 1.80
C VAL A 42 3.92 -6.12 1.13
N THR A 43 2.88 -6.40 1.89
CA THR A 43 1.59 -6.82 1.34
C THR A 43 0.88 -5.59 0.80
N TYR A 44 0.55 -5.58 -0.49
CA TYR A 44 -0.15 -4.48 -1.14
C TYR A 44 -1.59 -4.85 -1.44
N MET A 45 -2.53 -4.16 -0.79
CA MET A 45 -3.97 -4.45 -0.85
C MET A 45 -4.34 -5.88 -0.41
N VAL A 46 -5.64 -6.12 -0.25
CA VAL A 46 -6.24 -7.44 -0.01
C VAL A 46 -7.19 -7.78 -1.15
N ASP A 47 -7.51 -9.06 -1.32
CA ASP A 47 -8.41 -9.59 -2.36
C ASP A 47 -9.74 -8.85 -2.45
N SER A 48 -10.41 -8.65 -1.32
CA SER A 48 -11.68 -7.94 -1.21
C SER A 48 -11.55 -6.49 -1.67
N ALA A 49 -10.46 -5.81 -1.31
CA ALA A 49 -10.18 -4.45 -1.76
C ALA A 49 -9.94 -4.41 -3.28
N MET A 50 -9.24 -5.41 -3.85
CA MET A 50 -9.04 -5.50 -5.30
C MET A 50 -10.34 -5.73 -6.06
N ILE A 51 -11.21 -6.61 -5.56
CA ILE A 51 -12.52 -6.88 -6.17
C ILE A 51 -13.39 -5.62 -6.15
N ILE A 52 -13.50 -4.96 -4.99
CA ILE A 52 -14.29 -3.73 -4.85
C ILE A 52 -13.76 -2.63 -5.76
N GLN A 53 -12.43 -2.45 -5.83
CA GLN A 53 -11.83 -1.45 -6.70
C GLN A 53 -12.10 -1.75 -8.18
N SER A 54 -11.98 -3.01 -8.60
CA SER A 54 -12.24 -3.43 -9.97
C SER A 54 -13.69 -3.19 -10.39
N TYR A 55 -14.64 -3.48 -9.49
CA TYR A 55 -16.05 -3.20 -9.71
C TYR A 55 -16.32 -1.69 -9.86
N LYS A 56 -15.75 -0.86 -8.97
CA LYS A 56 -15.89 0.60 -9.04
C LYS A 56 -15.36 1.15 -10.36
N ASN A 57 -14.18 0.71 -10.78
CA ASN A 57 -13.57 1.12 -12.05
C ASN A 57 -14.47 0.76 -13.25
N LEU A 58 -15.04 -0.45 -13.27
CA LEU A 58 -15.98 -0.87 -14.31
C LEU A 58 -17.24 0.00 -14.34
N LYS A 59 -17.85 0.23 -13.17
CA LYS A 59 -19.04 1.07 -13.06
C LYS A 59 -18.78 2.49 -13.59
N GLU A 60 -17.70 3.14 -13.13
CA GLU A 60 -17.32 4.48 -13.58
C GLU A 60 -17.07 4.55 -15.09
N TYR A 61 -16.46 3.50 -15.67
CA TYR A 61 -16.24 3.41 -17.10
C TYR A 61 -17.55 3.40 -17.89
N PHE A 62 -18.53 2.58 -17.48
CA PHE A 62 -19.83 2.51 -18.14
C PHE A 62 -20.68 3.77 -17.94
N GLU A 63 -20.61 4.40 -16.77
CA GLU A 63 -21.29 5.67 -16.51
C GLU A 63 -20.76 6.78 -17.44
N ARG A 64 -19.43 6.86 -17.64
CA ARG A 64 -18.82 7.81 -18.60
C ARG A 64 -19.24 7.56 -20.05
N LEU A 65 -19.39 6.30 -20.46
CA LEU A 65 -19.89 5.97 -21.79
C LEU A 65 -21.36 6.37 -21.99
N SER A 66 -22.16 6.25 -20.93
CA SER A 66 -23.60 6.55 -20.97
C SER A 66 -23.88 8.05 -21.03
N ILE A 67 -23.01 8.88 -20.45
CA ILE A 67 -23.13 10.36 -20.49
C ILE A 67 -22.69 10.93 -21.85
N ASN A 68 -21.78 10.25 -22.56
CA ASN A 68 -21.30 10.66 -23.88
C ASN A 68 -22.16 10.12 -25.04
N LYS A 69 -23.39 9.69 -24.75
CA LYS A 69 -24.37 9.18 -25.71
C LYS A 69 -25.54 10.14 -25.81
#